data_AF-A0A922WWG1-F1
#
_entry.id   AF-A0A922WWG1-F1
#
_cell.length_a   1.000
_cell.length_b   1.000
_cell.length_c   1.000
_cell.angle_alpha   90.00
_cell.angle_beta   90.00
_cell.angle_gamma   90.00
#
_symmetry.space_group_name_H-M   'P 1'
#
loop_
_entity.id
_entity.type
_entity.pdbx_description
1 polymer ?
#
loop_
_entity_poly.entity_id
_entity_poly.type
_entity_poly.pdbx_seq_one_letter_code
_entity_poly.pdbx_strand_id
1 'polypeptide(L)'
;MDIPARGADGRRITVNSNLTDDQLVWNLRSAWNVAALNCLSPEYQPILDSYRAFLNGNARKLTAVNDRIEKSYTSRFRVRRDAIVARDGYTTQVYNFFALPAARSGFCRAALDMANRAALTPPTDPLAFAQANFDGLLTPFDQFFVEYEAYQQASAAWDAKWGAMFGASQPGWVAVQEARASGAPAPSVTSLVGQSPGVQTVIDPLTGVAVPVIPVTEGVISQPVVEPIANTPERTSGQ
;
A
#
# COMPACT_ATOMS: atom_id res chain seq x y z
N MET A 1 2.30 -11.70 1.73
CA MET A 1 1.67 -11.03 0.58
C MET A 1 2.17 -11.72 -0.67
N ASP A 2 1.29 -11.93 -1.65
CA ASP A 2 1.71 -12.42 -2.97
C ASP A 2 2.29 -11.27 -3.80
N ILE A 3 3.52 -11.43 -4.31
CA ILE A 3 4.23 -10.38 -5.06
C ILE A 3 3.95 -10.60 -6.55
N PRO A 4 3.52 -9.57 -7.30
CA PRO A 4 3.27 -9.73 -8.73
C PRO A 4 4.50 -10.27 -9.47
N ALA A 5 4.30 -11.16 -10.45
CA ALA A 5 5.39 -11.68 -11.27
C ALA A 5 6.04 -10.59 -12.12
N ARG A 6 7.30 -10.80 -12.55
CA ARG A 6 7.96 -9.92 -13.52
C ARG A 6 7.66 -10.37 -14.95
N GLY A 7 7.46 -9.40 -15.83
CA GLY A 7 7.34 -9.61 -17.27
C GLY A 7 8.70 -9.74 -17.95
N ALA A 8 8.68 -9.96 -19.26
CA ALA A 8 9.89 -10.07 -20.08
C ALA A 8 10.72 -8.77 -20.13
N ASP A 9 10.09 -7.64 -19.82
CA ASP A 9 10.71 -6.32 -19.68
C ASP A 9 11.32 -6.07 -18.29
N GLY A 10 11.24 -7.05 -17.37
CA GLY A 10 11.72 -6.94 -16.00
C GLY A 10 10.80 -6.15 -15.06
N ARG A 11 9.73 -5.52 -15.57
CA ARG A 11 8.74 -4.79 -14.78
C ARG A 11 7.73 -5.77 -14.19
N ARG A 12 7.16 -5.42 -13.04
CA ARG A 12 6.10 -6.22 -12.41
C ARG A 12 4.81 -6.15 -13.24
N ILE A 13 4.18 -7.30 -13.49
CA ILE A 13 2.88 -7.38 -14.17
C ILE A 13 1.79 -7.15 -13.13
N THR A 14 1.11 -6.01 -13.20
CA THR A 14 0.07 -5.60 -12.25
C THR A 14 -1.22 -5.26 -12.99
N VAL A 15 -2.26 -4.86 -12.26
CA VAL A 15 -3.49 -4.29 -12.84
C VAL A 15 -3.22 -3.04 -13.69
N ASN A 16 -2.05 -2.41 -13.52
CA ASN A 16 -1.63 -1.21 -14.23
C ASN A 16 -0.66 -1.51 -15.40
N SER A 17 -0.51 -2.76 -15.81
CA SER A 17 0.31 -3.17 -16.95
C SER A 17 -0.53 -3.30 -18.24
N ASN A 18 0.08 -3.02 -19.40
CA ASN A 18 -0.54 -3.18 -20.73
C ASN A 18 -1.88 -2.44 -20.89
N LEU A 19 -1.94 -1.21 -20.37
CA LEU A 19 -3.15 -0.37 -20.43
C LEU A 19 -3.37 0.18 -21.83
N THR A 20 -4.63 0.25 -22.25
CA THR A 20 -5.02 1.13 -23.37
C THR A 20 -4.90 2.59 -22.96
N ASP A 21 -4.87 3.51 -23.92
CA ASP A 21 -4.86 4.96 -23.66
C ASP A 21 -6.01 5.40 -22.74
N ASP A 22 -7.21 4.89 -22.97
CA ASP A 22 -8.37 5.20 -22.13
C ASP A 22 -8.19 4.66 -20.69
N GLN A 23 -7.67 3.43 -20.55
CA GLN A 23 -7.38 2.86 -19.23
C GLN A 23 -6.26 3.61 -18.52
N LEU A 24 -5.23 4.07 -19.24
CA LEU A 24 -4.13 4.85 -18.68
C LEU A 24 -4.64 6.15 -18.06
N VAL A 25 -5.50 6.88 -18.78
CA VAL A 25 -6.15 8.10 -18.26
C VAL A 25 -7.01 7.78 -17.04
N TRP A 26 -7.82 6.72 -17.11
CA TRP A 26 -8.75 6.38 -16.04
C TRP A 26 -8.05 5.85 -14.78
N ASN A 27 -6.97 5.08 -14.93
CA ASN A 27 -6.17 4.58 -13.84
C ASN A 27 -5.36 5.71 -13.20
N LEU A 28 -4.81 6.67 -13.96
CA LEU A 28 -4.18 7.86 -13.39
C LEU A 28 -5.18 8.70 -12.59
N ARG A 29 -6.40 8.91 -13.12
CA ARG A 29 -7.47 9.57 -12.37
C ARG A 29 -7.77 8.83 -11.06
N SER A 30 -7.86 7.49 -11.11
CA SER A 30 -8.11 6.66 -9.92
C SER A 30 -6.96 6.77 -8.91
N ALA A 31 -5.71 6.74 -9.36
CA ALA A 31 -4.53 6.93 -8.50
C ALA A 31 -4.58 8.29 -7.79
N TRP A 32 -4.83 9.38 -8.54
CA TRP A 32 -4.91 10.72 -7.96
C TRP A 32 -6.08 10.84 -6.97
N ASN A 33 -7.20 10.19 -7.24
CA ASN A 33 -8.31 10.12 -6.28
C ASN A 33 -7.89 9.43 -4.98
N VAL A 34 -7.20 8.29 -5.06
CA VAL A 34 -6.69 7.59 -3.87
C VAL A 34 -5.70 8.47 -3.11
N ALA A 35 -4.79 9.16 -3.80
CA ALA A 35 -3.87 10.10 -3.16
C ALA A 35 -4.60 11.23 -2.43
N ALA A 36 -5.59 11.85 -3.08
CA ALA A 36 -6.40 12.92 -2.50
C ALA A 36 -7.21 12.49 -1.27
N LEU A 37 -7.49 11.19 -1.12
CA LEU A 37 -8.21 10.63 0.04
C LEU A 37 -7.29 10.15 1.18
N ASN A 38 -6.03 9.83 0.89
CA ASN A 38 -5.14 9.14 1.84
C ASN A 38 -3.91 9.96 2.25
N CYS A 39 -3.53 10.99 1.49
CA CYS A 39 -2.41 11.87 1.77
C CYS A 39 -2.92 13.15 2.45
N LEU A 40 -3.21 13.05 3.75
CA LEU A 40 -4.03 14.04 4.47
C LEU A 40 -3.22 15.06 5.29
N SER A 41 -1.92 14.88 5.44
CA SER A 41 -1.07 15.85 6.14
C SER A 41 -1.07 17.21 5.41
N PRO A 42 -0.93 18.36 6.10
CA PRO A 42 -1.03 19.68 5.48
C PRO A 42 -0.09 19.92 4.29
N GLU A 43 1.09 19.32 4.29
CA GLU A 43 2.06 19.39 3.19
C GLU A 43 1.54 18.78 1.88
N TYR A 44 0.55 17.88 1.95
CA TYR A 44 -0.05 17.21 0.79
C TYR A 44 -1.30 17.93 0.26
N GLN A 45 -1.70 19.05 0.85
CA GLN A 45 -2.85 19.85 0.40
C GLN A 45 -2.85 20.14 -1.12
N PRO A 46 -1.70 20.43 -1.78
CA PRO A 46 -1.67 20.65 -3.22
C PRO A 46 -2.20 19.49 -4.07
N ILE A 47 -2.18 18.25 -3.55
CA ILE A 47 -2.73 17.07 -4.23
C ILE A 47 -4.22 17.24 -4.47
N LEU A 48 -4.97 17.62 -3.44
CA LEU A 48 -6.43 17.77 -3.50
C LEU A 48 -6.83 18.96 -4.39
N ASP A 49 -6.13 20.09 -4.26
CA ASP A 49 -6.46 21.30 -5.01
C ASP A 49 -6.18 21.12 -6.50
N SER A 50 -5.03 20.54 -6.84
CA SER A 50 -4.65 20.26 -8.23
C SER A 50 -5.53 19.17 -8.84
N TYR A 51 -5.95 18.16 -8.07
CA TYR A 51 -6.90 17.14 -8.54
C TYR A 51 -8.25 17.76 -8.90
N ARG A 52 -8.79 18.62 -8.03
CA ARG A 52 -10.04 19.35 -8.31
C ARG A 52 -9.92 20.21 -9.57
N ALA A 53 -8.81 20.93 -9.72
CA ALA A 53 -8.54 21.73 -10.91
C ALA A 53 -8.47 20.86 -12.18
N PHE A 54 -7.78 19.72 -12.12
CA PHE A 54 -7.69 18.76 -13.22
C PHE A 54 -9.07 18.24 -13.64
N LEU A 55 -9.89 17.79 -12.67
CA LEU A 55 -11.24 17.28 -12.94
C LEU A 55 -12.13 18.36 -13.59
N ASN A 56 -12.13 19.57 -13.04
CA ASN A 56 -12.95 20.66 -13.55
C ASN A 56 -12.51 21.10 -14.95
N GLY A 57 -11.21 21.22 -15.18
CA GLY A 57 -10.66 21.61 -16.49
C GLY A 57 -10.86 20.57 -17.59
N ASN A 58 -10.99 19.30 -17.23
CA ASN A 58 -11.05 18.19 -18.18
C ASN A 58 -12.36 17.39 -18.16
N ALA A 59 -13.40 17.87 -17.48
CA ALA A 59 -14.65 17.13 -17.26
C ALA A 59 -15.21 16.49 -18.53
N ARG A 60 -15.35 17.25 -19.62
CA ARG A 60 -15.86 16.73 -20.91
C ARG A 60 -14.98 15.62 -21.50
N LYS A 61 -13.66 15.77 -21.45
CA LYS A 61 -12.71 14.77 -21.96
C LYS A 61 -12.73 13.51 -21.12
N LEU A 62 -12.79 13.65 -19.80
CA LEU A 62 -12.88 12.52 -18.86
C LEU A 62 -14.21 11.76 -19.01
N THR A 63 -15.33 12.45 -19.23
CA THR A 63 -16.60 11.80 -19.56
C THR A 63 -16.48 10.99 -20.86
N ALA A 64 -15.90 11.57 -21.91
CA ALA A 64 -15.73 10.86 -23.17
C ALA A 64 -14.83 9.61 -23.04
N VAL A 65 -13.77 9.66 -22.22
CA VAL A 65 -12.94 8.49 -21.88
C VAL A 65 -13.76 7.45 -21.15
N ASN A 66 -14.53 7.85 -20.12
CA ASN A 66 -15.39 6.94 -19.37
C ASN A 66 -16.39 6.21 -20.28
N ASP A 67 -17.04 6.94 -21.19
CA ASP A 67 -18.04 6.37 -22.09
C ASP A 67 -17.43 5.35 -23.05
N ARG A 68 -16.20 5.59 -23.52
CA ARG A 68 -15.46 4.61 -24.35
C ARG A 68 -15.08 3.37 -23.56
N ILE A 69 -14.66 3.51 -22.30
CA ILE A 69 -14.41 2.37 -21.41
C ILE A 69 -15.70 1.57 -21.21
N GLU A 70 -16.80 2.22 -20.87
CA GLU A 70 -18.11 1.57 -20.70
C GLU A 70 -18.56 0.83 -21.96
N LYS A 71 -18.38 1.44 -23.14
CA LYS A 71 -18.65 0.81 -24.42
C LYS A 71 -17.77 -0.42 -24.65
N SER A 72 -16.48 -0.37 -24.28
CA SER A 72 -15.57 -1.51 -24.42
C SER A 72 -16.04 -2.71 -23.59
N TYR A 73 -16.50 -2.51 -22.36
CA TYR A 73 -17.04 -3.58 -21.53
C TYR A 73 -18.37 -4.09 -22.10
N THR A 74 -19.32 -3.21 -22.37
CA THR A 74 -20.64 -3.63 -22.89
C THR A 74 -20.56 -4.36 -24.24
N SER A 75 -19.54 -4.08 -25.07
CA SER A 75 -19.30 -4.81 -26.31
C SER A 75 -18.76 -6.23 -26.14
N ARG A 76 -18.10 -6.53 -25.01
CA ARG A 76 -17.44 -7.82 -24.74
C ARG A 76 -18.33 -8.84 -24.05
N PHE A 77 -19.42 -8.38 -23.43
CA PHE A 77 -20.32 -9.22 -22.63
C PHE A 77 -21.72 -9.21 -23.25
N ARG A 78 -22.34 -10.40 -23.33
CA ARG A 78 -23.72 -10.54 -23.82
C ARG A 78 -24.75 -10.01 -22.83
N VAL A 79 -24.46 -10.09 -21.54
CA VAL A 79 -25.33 -9.66 -20.45
C VAL A 79 -24.79 -8.36 -19.86
N ARG A 80 -25.64 -7.32 -19.81
CA ARG A 80 -25.25 -6.00 -19.26
C ARG A 80 -24.74 -6.09 -17.82
N ARG A 81 -25.34 -6.95 -16.99
CA ARG A 81 -24.92 -7.13 -15.60
C ARG A 81 -23.48 -7.62 -15.50
N ASP A 82 -23.08 -8.57 -16.34
CA ASP A 82 -21.72 -9.12 -16.34
C ASP A 82 -20.69 -8.07 -16.76
N ALA A 83 -21.03 -7.21 -17.72
CA ALA A 83 -20.19 -6.07 -18.10
C ALA A 83 -19.92 -5.12 -16.92
N ILE A 84 -20.96 -4.82 -16.14
CA ILE A 84 -20.87 -3.97 -14.94
C ILE A 84 -19.97 -4.63 -13.90
N VAL A 85 -20.24 -5.90 -13.56
CA VAL A 85 -19.45 -6.64 -12.56
C VAL A 85 -17.97 -6.72 -12.96
N ALA A 86 -17.68 -6.97 -14.25
CA ALA A 86 -16.30 -7.01 -14.75
C ALA A 86 -15.60 -5.65 -14.61
N ARG A 87 -16.29 -4.55 -14.95
CA ARG A 87 -15.73 -3.19 -14.83
C ARG A 87 -15.53 -2.79 -13.37
N ASP A 88 -16.49 -3.07 -12.50
CA ASP A 88 -16.42 -2.75 -11.08
C ASP A 88 -15.30 -3.56 -10.40
N GLY A 89 -15.17 -4.84 -10.77
CA GLY A 89 -14.08 -5.70 -10.32
C GLY A 89 -12.71 -5.19 -10.75
N TYR A 90 -12.56 -4.74 -12.00
CA TYR A 90 -11.32 -4.11 -12.48
C TYR A 90 -11.03 -2.81 -11.70
N THR A 91 -12.03 -1.94 -11.56
CA THR A 91 -11.87 -0.66 -10.85
C THR A 91 -11.45 -0.90 -9.40
N THR A 92 -12.08 -1.86 -8.72
CA THR A 92 -11.73 -2.24 -7.35
C THR A 92 -10.28 -2.69 -7.25
N GLN A 93 -9.78 -3.49 -8.20
CA GLN A 93 -8.36 -3.90 -8.22
C GLN A 93 -7.41 -2.71 -8.39
N VAL A 94 -7.74 -1.74 -9.25
CA VAL A 94 -6.94 -0.51 -9.41
C VAL A 94 -6.90 0.30 -8.11
N TYR A 95 -8.04 0.49 -7.46
CA TYR A 95 -8.10 1.21 -6.17
C TYR A 95 -7.32 0.47 -5.08
N ASN A 96 -7.48 -0.85 -4.97
CA ASN A 96 -6.75 -1.67 -4.01
C ASN A 96 -5.23 -1.61 -4.24
N PHE A 97 -4.79 -1.58 -5.49
CA PHE A 97 -3.38 -1.42 -5.83
C PHE A 97 -2.83 -0.11 -5.27
N PHE A 98 -3.47 1.03 -5.57
CA PHE A 98 -2.99 2.34 -5.12
C PHE A 98 -3.20 2.58 -3.61
N ALA A 99 -4.07 1.81 -2.97
CA ALA A 99 -4.32 1.85 -1.53
C ALA A 99 -3.34 0.98 -0.71
N LEU A 100 -2.30 0.42 -1.33
CA LEU A 100 -1.33 -0.43 -0.64
C LEU A 100 -0.61 0.33 0.49
N PRO A 101 -0.80 -0.02 1.77
CA PRO A 101 -0.31 0.79 2.89
C PRO A 101 1.22 0.93 2.92
N ALA A 102 1.93 -0.15 2.57
CA ALA A 102 3.39 -0.17 2.61
C ALA A 102 4.05 0.78 1.60
N ALA A 103 3.38 1.08 0.48
CA ALA A 103 3.85 2.03 -0.52
C ALA A 103 3.32 3.46 -0.29
N ARG A 104 2.40 3.67 0.67
CA ARG A 104 1.63 4.92 0.82
C ARG A 104 2.51 6.16 0.95
N SER A 105 3.55 6.12 1.79
CA SER A 105 4.41 7.29 2.01
C SER A 105 5.14 7.70 0.73
N GLY A 106 5.70 6.74 -0.02
CA GLY A 106 6.33 7.03 -1.31
C GLY A 106 5.30 7.50 -2.34
N PHE A 107 4.12 6.90 -2.35
CA PHE A 107 3.02 7.29 -3.24
C PHE A 107 2.54 8.72 -2.99
N CYS A 108 2.37 9.14 -1.74
CA CYS A 108 1.99 10.51 -1.40
C CYS A 108 3.03 11.53 -1.87
N ARG A 109 4.32 11.23 -1.70
CA ARG A 109 5.41 12.09 -2.21
C ARG A 109 5.41 12.19 -3.74
N ALA A 110 5.24 11.06 -4.45
CA ALA A 110 5.16 11.05 -5.90
C ALA A 110 3.93 11.81 -6.42
N ALA A 111 2.78 11.64 -5.76
CA ALA A 111 1.55 12.36 -6.09
C ALA A 111 1.68 13.86 -5.83
N LEU A 112 2.37 14.27 -4.75
CA LEU A 112 2.65 15.68 -4.46
C LEU A 112 3.51 16.33 -5.54
N ASP A 113 4.59 15.66 -5.96
CA ASP A 113 5.46 16.12 -7.04
C ASP A 113 4.67 16.32 -8.35
N MET A 114 3.87 15.31 -8.74
CA MET A 114 2.97 15.42 -9.89
C MET A 114 1.97 16.58 -9.74
N ALA A 115 1.34 16.72 -8.58
CA ALA A 115 0.36 17.76 -8.31
C ALA A 115 0.97 19.17 -8.40
N ASN A 116 2.17 19.38 -7.85
CA ASN A 116 2.87 20.65 -7.94
C ASN A 116 3.19 21.02 -9.39
N ARG A 117 3.64 20.06 -10.22
CA ARG A 117 3.82 20.30 -11.67
C ARG A 117 2.50 20.66 -12.36
N ALA A 118 1.42 19.95 -12.02
CA ALA A 118 0.10 20.23 -12.59
C ALA A 118 -0.48 21.59 -12.16
N ALA A 119 -0.14 22.07 -10.96
CA ALA A 119 -0.52 23.41 -10.51
C ALA A 119 0.20 24.50 -11.32
N LEU A 120 1.47 24.30 -11.65
CA LEU A 120 2.28 25.22 -12.46
C LEU A 120 1.88 25.21 -13.94
N THR A 121 1.54 24.03 -14.48
CA THR A 121 1.12 23.86 -15.87
C THR A 121 -0.14 23.00 -15.90
N PRO A 122 -1.33 23.62 -15.74
CA PRO A 122 -2.60 22.91 -15.73
C PRO A 122 -2.78 22.09 -17.02
N PRO A 123 -2.89 20.75 -16.91
CA PRO A 123 -2.98 19.90 -18.09
C PRO A 123 -4.36 20.06 -18.74
N THR A 124 -4.34 20.32 -20.04
CA THR A 124 -5.56 20.42 -20.87
C THR A 124 -5.82 19.14 -21.68
N ASP A 125 -4.84 18.25 -21.77
CA ASP A 125 -4.95 16.94 -22.40
C ASP A 125 -4.70 15.82 -21.37
N PRO A 126 -5.76 15.11 -20.92
CA PRO A 126 -5.63 14.02 -19.96
C PRO A 126 -4.74 12.87 -20.42
N LEU A 127 -4.72 12.56 -21.72
CA LEU A 127 -3.93 11.43 -22.22
C LEU A 127 -2.44 11.76 -22.20
N ALA A 128 -2.05 12.89 -22.77
CA ALA A 128 -0.67 13.36 -22.71
C ALA A 128 -0.19 13.52 -21.26
N PHE A 129 -1.05 14.03 -20.37
CA PHE A 129 -0.74 14.13 -18.96
C PHE A 129 -0.53 12.76 -18.30
N ALA A 130 -1.38 11.78 -18.61
CA ALA A 130 -1.27 10.44 -18.06
C ALA A 130 0.00 9.72 -18.55
N GLN A 131 0.30 9.79 -19.84
CA GLN A 131 1.54 9.26 -20.43
C GLN A 131 2.81 9.83 -19.78
N ALA A 132 2.79 11.13 -19.44
CA ALA A 132 3.94 11.78 -18.84
C ALA A 132 4.15 11.48 -17.34
N ASN A 133 3.10 11.10 -16.59
CA ASN A 133 3.17 11.06 -15.12
C ASN A 133 2.89 9.68 -14.51
N PHE A 134 2.20 8.77 -15.21
CA PHE A 134 1.70 7.54 -14.59
C PHE A 134 2.81 6.64 -14.05
N ASP A 135 3.91 6.47 -14.78
CA ASP A 135 5.06 5.67 -14.34
C ASP A 135 5.70 6.20 -13.04
N GLY A 136 5.69 7.53 -12.84
CA GLY A 136 6.17 8.15 -11.61
C GLY A 136 5.32 7.75 -10.40
N LEU A 137 4.00 7.64 -10.57
CA LEU A 137 3.10 7.19 -9.52
C LEU A 137 3.24 5.70 -9.19
N LEU A 138 3.71 4.88 -10.14
CA LEU A 138 3.93 3.45 -9.94
C LEU A 138 5.25 3.12 -9.24
N THR A 139 6.24 4.03 -9.33
CA THR A 139 7.60 3.81 -8.80
C THR A 139 7.63 3.40 -7.32
N PRO A 140 6.88 4.03 -6.40
CA PRO A 140 6.87 3.63 -4.99
C PRO A 140 6.36 2.20 -4.74
N PHE A 141 5.46 1.71 -5.59
CA PHE A 141 4.92 0.35 -5.49
C PHE A 141 5.97 -0.67 -5.97
N ASP A 142 6.65 -0.39 -7.07
CA ASP A 142 7.73 -1.25 -7.57
C ASP A 142 8.90 -1.33 -6.57
N GLN A 143 9.29 -0.19 -5.98
CA GLN A 143 10.29 -0.13 -4.91
C GLN A 143 9.90 -1.02 -3.73
N PHE A 144 8.66 -0.89 -3.25
CA PHE A 144 8.16 -1.76 -2.17
C PHE A 144 8.21 -3.24 -2.57
N PHE A 145 7.79 -3.62 -3.78
CA PHE A 145 7.83 -5.03 -4.20
C PHE A 145 9.27 -5.58 -4.30
N VAL A 146 10.22 -4.76 -4.74
CA VAL A 146 11.66 -5.11 -4.76
C VAL A 146 12.18 -5.34 -3.34
N GLU A 147 11.91 -4.39 -2.44
CA GLU A 147 12.35 -4.46 -1.04
C GLU A 147 11.72 -5.66 -0.31
N TYR A 148 10.44 -5.93 -0.56
CA TYR A 148 9.73 -7.03 0.08
C TYR A 148 10.18 -8.40 -0.46
N GLU A 149 10.51 -8.51 -1.75
CA GLU A 149 11.14 -9.71 -2.32
C GLU A 149 12.51 -9.97 -1.69
N ALA A 150 13.34 -8.93 -1.55
CA ALA A 150 14.64 -9.03 -0.88
C ALA A 150 14.50 -9.45 0.59
N TYR A 151 13.50 -8.91 1.29
CA TYR A 151 13.15 -9.33 2.66
C TYR A 151 12.79 -10.81 2.72
N GLN A 152 11.93 -11.32 1.83
CA GLN A 152 11.55 -12.73 1.81
C GLN A 152 12.76 -13.64 1.60
N GLN A 153 13.67 -13.27 0.70
CA GLN A 153 14.91 -14.03 0.47
C GLN A 153 15.83 -14.02 1.70
N ALA A 154 16.02 -12.86 2.32
CA ALA A 154 16.84 -12.72 3.52
C ALA A 154 16.26 -13.49 4.71
N SER A 155 14.95 -13.44 4.90
CA SER A 155 14.20 -14.21 5.91
C SER A 155 14.37 -15.72 5.68
N ALA A 156 14.16 -16.20 4.46
CA ALA A 156 14.37 -17.61 4.14
C ALA A 156 15.82 -18.08 4.33
N ALA A 157 16.81 -17.25 3.97
CA ALA A 157 18.22 -17.54 4.19
C ALA A 157 18.59 -17.59 5.68
N TRP A 158 17.99 -16.70 6.49
CA TRP A 158 18.15 -16.72 7.93
C TRP A 158 17.51 -17.99 8.52
N ASP A 159 16.30 -18.37 8.10
CA ASP A 159 15.60 -19.58 8.54
C ASP A 159 16.39 -20.84 8.22
N ALA A 160 16.96 -20.92 7.03
CA ALA A 160 17.79 -22.05 6.62
C ALA A 160 19.03 -22.20 7.52
N LYS A 161 19.60 -21.09 8.00
CA LYS A 161 20.81 -21.09 8.81
C LYS A 161 20.53 -21.27 10.30
N TRP A 162 19.45 -20.70 10.79
CA TRP A 162 19.22 -20.45 12.21
C TRP A 162 17.85 -20.90 12.71
N GLY A 163 16.93 -21.25 11.82
CA GLY A 163 15.54 -21.57 12.16
C GLY A 163 15.39 -22.76 13.09
N ALA A 164 16.29 -23.74 13.02
CA ALA A 164 16.31 -24.87 13.96
C ALA A 164 16.68 -24.47 15.40
N MET A 165 17.45 -23.38 15.57
CA MET A 165 17.92 -22.91 16.88
C MET A 165 16.99 -21.84 17.47
N PHE A 166 16.48 -20.93 16.64
CA PHE A 166 15.74 -19.76 17.10
C PHE A 166 14.27 -19.70 16.61
N GLY A 167 13.79 -20.72 15.91
CA GLY A 167 12.46 -20.72 15.29
C GLY A 167 12.44 -19.96 13.96
N ALA A 168 11.32 -20.00 13.23
CA ALA A 168 11.19 -19.32 11.94
C ALA A 168 11.17 -17.78 12.11
N SER A 169 11.76 -17.07 11.16
CA SER A 169 11.76 -15.61 11.03
C SER A 169 10.39 -15.15 10.55
N GLN A 170 9.43 -15.26 11.45
CA GLN A 170 8.09 -14.79 11.18
C GLN A 170 8.05 -13.26 11.28
N PRO A 171 7.29 -12.58 10.40
CA PRO A 171 6.94 -11.18 10.62
C PRO A 171 6.41 -11.05 12.05
N GLY A 172 6.88 -10.07 12.83
CA GLY A 172 6.66 -10.04 14.28
C GLY A 172 5.19 -10.23 14.72
N TRP A 173 4.21 -9.84 13.90
CA TRP A 173 2.80 -10.11 14.16
C TRP A 173 2.41 -11.60 14.09
N VAL A 174 2.97 -12.39 13.17
CA VAL A 174 2.74 -13.85 13.09
C VAL A 174 3.37 -14.54 14.29
N ALA A 175 4.60 -14.18 14.67
CA ALA A 175 5.24 -14.68 15.89
C ALA A 175 4.41 -14.36 17.14
N VAL A 176 3.83 -13.15 17.23
CA VAL A 176 2.94 -12.74 18.33
C VAL A 176 1.63 -13.52 18.32
N GLN A 177 1.04 -13.83 17.15
CA GLN A 177 -0.17 -14.63 17.07
C GLN A 177 0.08 -16.09 17.46
N GLU A 178 1.17 -16.68 16.99
CA GLU A 178 1.57 -18.05 17.35
C GLU A 178 1.92 -18.16 18.83
N ALA A 179 2.62 -17.17 19.39
CA ALA A 179 2.88 -17.08 20.83
C ALA A 179 1.56 -17.01 21.63
N ARG A 180 0.60 -16.16 21.21
CA ARG A 180 -0.73 -16.10 21.84
C ARG A 180 -1.50 -17.42 21.72
N ALA A 181 -1.43 -18.09 20.58
CA ALA A 181 -2.10 -19.36 20.35
C ALA A 181 -1.48 -20.51 21.17
N SER A 182 -0.17 -20.46 21.44
CA SER A 182 0.57 -21.43 22.25
C SER A 182 0.62 -21.09 23.74
N GLY A 183 0.01 -19.97 24.16
CA GLY A 183 0.05 -19.50 25.55
C GLY A 183 1.41 -18.97 26.01
N ALA A 184 2.36 -18.79 25.08
CA ALA A 184 3.65 -18.17 25.37
C ALA A 184 3.47 -16.65 25.62
N PRO A 185 4.25 -16.06 26.55
CA PRO A 185 4.19 -14.63 26.80
C PRO A 185 4.58 -13.87 25.51
N ALA A 186 3.60 -13.15 24.95
CA ALA A 186 3.80 -12.27 23.80
C ALA A 186 3.78 -10.80 24.27
N PRO A 187 4.64 -9.93 23.73
CA PRO A 187 4.57 -8.50 24.03
C PRO A 187 3.17 -7.97 23.74
N SER A 188 2.55 -7.40 24.77
CA SER A 188 1.24 -6.78 24.67
C SER A 188 1.39 -5.30 24.36
N VAL A 189 0.37 -4.68 23.75
CA VAL A 189 0.35 -3.22 23.57
C VAL A 189 0.57 -2.50 24.91
N THR A 190 0.10 -3.08 26.02
CA THR A 190 0.31 -2.61 27.40
C THR A 190 1.78 -2.59 27.83
N SER A 191 2.61 -3.52 27.32
CA SER A 191 4.06 -3.57 27.58
C SER A 191 4.85 -2.49 26.81
N LEU A 192 4.28 -1.94 25.75
CA LEU A 192 4.91 -0.94 24.88
C LEU A 192 4.55 0.52 25.28
N VAL A 193 3.41 0.74 25.95
CA VAL A 193 2.98 2.08 26.40
C VAL A 193 3.95 2.70 27.41
N GLY A 194 4.66 1.89 28.19
CA GLY A 194 5.67 2.37 29.15
C GLY A 194 6.97 2.87 28.53
N GLN A 195 7.18 2.70 27.21
CA GLN A 195 8.47 2.88 26.55
C GLN A 195 8.50 4.02 25.52
N SER A 196 7.37 4.68 25.23
CA SER A 196 7.28 5.72 24.19
C SER A 196 6.67 7.01 24.73
N PRO A 197 7.42 8.14 24.78
CA PRO A 197 6.85 9.44 25.12
C PRO A 197 5.83 9.87 24.06
N GLY A 198 4.62 10.25 24.46
CA GLY A 198 3.59 10.83 23.57
C GLY A 198 2.47 9.89 23.11
N VAL A 199 2.39 8.66 23.63
CA VAL A 199 1.25 7.75 23.37
C VAL A 199 -0.01 8.29 24.04
N GLN A 200 -1.05 8.57 23.26
CA GLN A 200 -2.39 8.87 23.77
C GLN A 200 -3.22 7.59 23.81
N THR A 201 -4.27 7.52 24.64
CA THR A 201 -5.15 6.34 24.71
C THR A 201 -6.61 6.72 24.52
N VAL A 202 -7.34 5.95 23.73
CA VAL A 202 -8.80 6.05 23.57
C VAL A 202 -9.43 4.83 24.21
N ILE A 203 -10.41 5.02 25.10
CA ILE A 203 -11.15 3.92 25.72
C ILE A 203 -12.15 3.37 24.69
N ASP A 204 -12.07 2.08 24.39
CA ASP A 204 -13.08 1.37 23.62
C ASP A 204 -14.40 1.35 24.42
N PRO A 205 -15.49 1.95 23.91
CA PRO A 205 -16.75 2.07 24.63
C PRO A 205 -17.49 0.73 24.83
N LEU A 206 -17.14 -0.32 24.09
CA LEU A 206 -17.75 -1.65 24.22
C LEU A 206 -16.97 -2.56 25.18
N THR A 207 -15.64 -2.47 25.17
CA THR A 207 -14.77 -3.38 25.94
C THR A 207 -14.12 -2.72 27.16
N GLY A 208 -14.15 -1.39 27.26
CA GLY A 208 -13.47 -0.62 28.31
C GLY A 208 -11.95 -0.60 28.18
N VAL A 209 -11.40 -1.19 27.11
CA VAL A 209 -9.94 -1.30 26.90
C VAL A 209 -9.37 0.04 26.46
N ALA A 210 -8.30 0.50 27.12
CA ALA A 210 -7.55 1.67 26.70
C ALA A 210 -6.69 1.31 25.47
N VAL A 211 -7.16 1.71 24.28
CA VAL A 211 -6.46 1.48 23.02
C VAL A 211 -5.47 2.63 22.78
N PRO A 212 -4.16 2.35 22.70
CA PRO A 212 -3.16 3.38 22.44
C PRO A 212 -3.26 3.88 20.98
N VAL A 213 -3.32 5.20 20.82
CA VAL A 213 -3.16 5.92 19.55
C VAL A 213 -1.70 6.32 19.45
N ILE A 214 -0.99 5.64 18.56
CA ILE A 214 0.42 5.91 18.27
C ILE A 214 0.46 6.90 17.09
N PRO A 215 0.98 8.13 17.28
CA PRO A 215 1.13 9.06 16.16
C PRO A 215 2.15 8.47 15.17
N VAL A 216 1.70 8.19 13.95
CA VAL A 216 2.59 7.74 12.88
C VAL A 216 3.37 8.96 12.40
N THR A 217 4.68 8.98 12.65
CA THR A 217 5.56 9.99 12.07
C THR A 217 5.93 9.53 10.67
N GLU A 218 5.40 10.19 9.64
CA GLU A 218 5.73 9.84 8.25
C GLU A 218 7.24 10.01 8.02
N GLY A 219 7.90 8.99 7.45
CA GLY A 219 9.35 8.99 7.20
C GLY A 219 10.22 8.32 8.29
N VAL A 220 9.63 7.84 9.39
CA VAL A 220 10.34 7.03 10.39
C VAL A 220 9.98 5.57 10.20
N ILE A 221 10.96 4.73 9.86
CA ILE A 221 10.81 3.28 9.90
C ILE A 221 11.11 2.84 11.33
N SER A 222 10.08 2.56 12.12
CA SER A 222 10.26 1.85 13.39
C SER A 222 10.76 0.45 13.04
N GLN A 223 12.06 0.19 13.20
CA GLN A 223 12.54 -1.19 13.14
C GLN A 223 11.83 -1.95 14.27
N PRO A 224 11.22 -3.11 14.02
CA PRO A 224 10.75 -3.94 15.10
C PRO A 224 11.96 -4.27 15.96
N VAL A 225 11.93 -3.87 17.24
CA VAL A 225 12.93 -4.31 18.22
C VAL A 225 12.80 -5.82 18.30
N VAL A 226 13.76 -6.54 17.73
CA VAL A 226 13.88 -7.98 17.90
C VAL A 226 14.54 -8.19 19.25
N GLU A 227 13.74 -8.50 20.28
CA GLU A 227 14.30 -9.10 21.49
C GLU A 227 14.80 -10.51 21.14
N PRO A 228 16.08 -10.84 21.36
CA PRO A 228 16.53 -12.22 21.26
C PRO A 228 16.05 -12.98 22.50
N ILE A 229 15.05 -13.84 22.36
CA ILE A 229 14.71 -14.80 23.42
C ILE A 229 15.68 -15.97 23.30
N ALA A 230 16.74 -15.95 24.10
CA ALA A 230 17.59 -17.13 24.28
C ALA A 230 16.87 -18.14 25.19
N ASN A 231 16.53 -19.31 24.66
CA ASN A 231 16.21 -20.45 25.52
C ASN A 231 17.52 -21.02 26.07
N THR A 232 17.71 -20.91 27.38
CA THR A 232 18.82 -21.60 28.05
C THR A 232 18.44 -23.07 28.18
N PRO A 233 19.20 -24.03 27.62
CA PRO A 233 18.93 -25.44 27.90
C PRO A 233 19.20 -25.72 29.37
N GLU A 234 18.23 -26.36 30.05
CA GLU A 234 18.42 -26.86 31.41
C GLU A 234 19.64 -27.79 31.42
N ARG A 235 20.62 -27.42 32.26
CA ARG A 235 21.73 -28.31 32.60
C ARG A 235 21.14 -29.46 33.42
N THR A 236 20.97 -30.63 32.82
CA THR A 236 20.81 -31.88 33.54
C THR A 236 22.05 -32.09 34.41
N SER A 237 21.93 -31.75 35.69
CA SER A 237 22.92 -32.17 36.69
C SER A 237 22.59 -33.60 37.07
N GLY A 238 23.30 -34.53 36.44
CA GLY A 238 23.43 -35.89 36.96
C GLY A 238 24.44 -35.91 38.09
N GLN A 239 23.95 -36.12 39.32
CA GLN A 239 24.49 -37.01 40.35
C GLN A 239 23.56 -37.02 41.56
#